data_AF-A0A8I0L8T4-F1
#
_entry.id   AF-A0A8I0L8T4-F1
#
_cell.length_a   1.000
_cell.length_b   1.000
_cell.length_c   1.000
_cell.angle_alpha   90.00
_cell.angle_beta   90.00
_cell.angle_gamma   90.00
#
_symmetry.space_group_name_H-M   'P 1'
#
loop_
_entity.id
_entity.type
_entity.pdbx_description
1 polymer ?
#
loop_
_entity_poly.entity_id
_entity_poly.type
_entity_poly.pdbx_seq_one_letter_code
_entity_poly.pdbx_strand_id
1 'polypeptide(L)'
;EDWGGVDIQLLGLGHDGHIGFNEPCDHFPVMTHEVKLTEMTREANKRFFDSLEDVPTSAITMGIGTVMSARKILMIVTGADKA
;
A
#
# COMPACT_ATOMS: atom_id res chain seq x y z
N GLU A 1 11.69 -18.08 -0.52
CA GLU A 1 10.58 -18.22 0.45
C GLU A 1 11.14 -18.82 1.75
N ASP A 2 12.24 -18.26 2.24
CA ASP A 2 13.10 -19.01 3.17
C ASP A 2 12.60 -18.94 4.61
N TRP A 3 11.57 -18.13 4.84
CA TRP A 3 10.94 -17.89 6.15
C TRP A 3 9.54 -18.52 6.28
N GLY A 4 9.06 -19.26 5.26
CA GLY A 4 7.78 -19.97 5.33
C GLY A 4 6.51 -19.13 5.08
N GLY A 5 6.67 -17.88 4.61
CA GLY A 5 5.57 -16.98 4.27
C GLY A 5 5.10 -16.10 5.44
N VAL A 6 4.02 -15.34 5.22
CA VAL A 6 3.46 -14.42 6.23
C VAL A 6 2.29 -15.11 6.95
N ASP A 7 2.42 -15.34 8.26
CA ASP A 7 1.32 -15.91 9.06
C ASP A 7 0.18 -14.90 9.28
N ILE A 8 0.52 -13.62 9.53
CA ILE A 8 -0.43 -12.53 9.71
C ILE A 8 0.05 -11.26 8.98
N GLN A 9 -0.80 -10.74 8.11
CA GLN A 9 -0.59 -9.48 7.40
C GLN A 9 -1.51 -8.40 7.98
N LEU A 10 -0.91 -7.35 8.54
CA LEU A 10 -1.64 -6.15 8.94
C LEU A 10 -1.81 -5.23 7.74
N LEU A 11 -3.02 -4.71 7.53
CA LEU A 11 -3.33 -3.77 6.46
C LEU A 11 -4.15 -2.59 6.99
N GLY A 12 -3.92 -1.42 6.39
CA GLY A 12 -4.88 -0.32 6.39
C GLY A 12 -5.61 -0.25 5.04
N LEU A 13 -6.57 0.66 4.94
CA LEU A 13 -7.31 0.95 3.70
C LEU A 13 -7.16 2.42 3.33
N GLY A 14 -6.72 2.67 2.09
CA GLY A 14 -6.74 4.00 1.47
C GLY A 14 -8.15 4.52 1.22
N HIS A 15 -8.31 5.82 0.99
CA HIS A 15 -9.64 6.42 0.71
C HIS A 15 -10.27 5.92 -0.59
N ASP A 16 -9.44 5.53 -1.55
CA ASP A 16 -9.82 4.92 -2.83
C ASP A 16 -9.85 3.38 -2.76
N GLY A 17 -9.66 2.80 -1.57
CA GLY A 17 -9.62 1.36 -1.35
C GLY A 17 -8.25 0.70 -1.54
N HIS A 18 -7.17 1.47 -1.78
CA HIS A 18 -5.85 0.87 -1.93
C HIS A 18 -5.36 0.15 -0.67
N ILE A 19 -4.54 -0.89 -0.86
CA ILE A 19 -3.76 -1.56 0.19
C ILE A 19 -2.28 -1.51 -0.18
N GLY A 20 -1.41 -1.19 0.78
CA GLY A 20 -0.02 -0.81 0.46
C GLY A 20 -0.02 0.42 -0.45
N PHE A 21 0.68 0.37 -1.58
CA PHE A 21 0.56 1.37 -2.66
C PHE A 21 -0.10 0.79 -3.93
N ASN A 22 -0.95 -0.24 -3.80
CA ASN A 22 -1.72 -0.79 -4.91
C ASN A 22 -2.98 0.06 -5.14
N GLU A 23 -2.86 1.13 -5.93
CA GLU A 23 -3.99 1.98 -6.34
C GLU A 23 -5.01 1.22 -7.23
N PRO A 24 -6.24 1.74 -7.39
CA PRO A 24 -7.24 1.15 -8.28
C PRO A 24 -6.73 0.90 -9.70
N CYS A 25 -6.85 -0.34 -10.15
CA CYS A 25 -6.43 -0.78 -11.48
C CYS A 25 -7.37 -1.87 -12.02
N ASP A 26 -7.24 -2.20 -13.30
CA ASP A 26 -8.08 -3.15 -14.03
C ASP A 26 -7.73 -4.63 -13.78
N HIS A 27 -6.63 -4.89 -13.07
CA HIS A 27 -6.16 -6.23 -12.72
C HIS A 27 -5.54 -6.23 -11.32
N PHE A 28 -5.23 -7.42 -10.79
CA PHE A 28 -4.50 -7.53 -9.53
C PHE A 28 -3.00 -7.75 -9.77
N PRO A 29 -2.12 -6.80 -9.40
CA PRO A 29 -0.68 -7.03 -9.44
C PRO A 29 -0.32 -8.21 -8.54
N VAL A 30 0.30 -9.25 -9.11
CA VAL A 30 0.53 -10.50 -8.38
C VAL A 30 1.75 -10.38 -7.46
N MET A 31 2.85 -9.85 -8.00
CA MET A 31 4.14 -9.82 -7.33
C MET A 31 4.46 -8.43 -6.78
N THR A 32 5.43 -8.39 -5.87
CA THR A 32 6.04 -7.13 -5.43
C THR A 32 6.58 -6.36 -6.63
N HIS A 33 6.26 -5.08 -6.74
CA HIS A 33 6.59 -4.25 -7.90
C HIS A 33 6.80 -2.79 -7.51
N GLU A 34 7.43 -2.05 -8.42
CA GLU A 34 7.55 -0.60 -8.30
C GLU A 34 6.25 0.08 -8.74
N VAL A 35 5.83 1.07 -7.97
CA VAL A 35 4.72 1.97 -8.29
C VAL A 35 5.21 3.41 -8.28
N LYS A 36 4.75 4.20 -9.25
CA LYS A 36 4.94 5.65 -9.21
C LYS A 36 3.92 6.24 -8.26
N LEU A 37 4.38 7.04 -7.32
CA LEU A 37 3.48 7.70 -6.38
C LEU A 37 2.72 8.80 -7.12
N THR A 38 1.39 8.77 -7.01
CA THR A 38 0.53 9.86 -7.49
C THR A 38 0.83 11.15 -6.73
N GLU A 39 0.51 12.29 -7.35
CA GLU A 39 0.68 13.60 -6.72
C GLU A 39 -0.10 13.69 -5.41
N MET A 40 -1.34 13.18 -5.37
CA MET A 40 -2.13 13.10 -4.14
C MET A 40 -1.44 12.30 -3.04
N THR A 41 -0.84 11.15 -3.38
CA THR A 41 -0.09 10.32 -2.42
C THR A 41 1.16 11.06 -1.90
N ARG A 42 1.85 11.80 -2.77
CA ARG A 42 3.02 12.60 -2.37
C ARG A 42 2.61 13.76 -1.45
N GLU A 43 1.53 14.46 -1.77
CA GLU A 43 1.00 15.54 -0.92
C GLU A 43 0.52 15.03 0.44
N ALA A 44 -0.16 13.88 0.49
CA ALA A 44 -0.58 13.26 1.76
C ALA A 44 0.62 12.88 2.65
N ASN A 45 1.72 12.46 2.03
CA ASN A 45 2.95 12.06 2.74
C ASN A 45 3.86 13.23 3.08
N LYS A 46 3.73 14.38 2.42
CA LYS A 46 4.54 15.59 2.66
C LYS A 46 4.61 16.00 4.12
N ARG A 47 3.58 15.74 4.92
CA ARG A 47 3.56 15.99 6.38
C ARG A 47 4.69 15.28 7.16
N PHE A 48 5.36 14.30 6.55
CA PHE A 48 6.48 13.55 7.12
C PHE A 48 7.86 13.99 6.57
N PHE A 49 7.92 14.99 5.70
CA PHE A 49 9.13 15.48 5.03
C PHE A 49 9.23 17.00 5.12
N ASP A 50 10.44 17.55 4.94
CA ASP A 50 10.68 19.00 5.02
C ASP A 50 10.13 19.75 3.79
N SER A 51 10.14 19.11 2.62
CA SER A 51 9.64 19.66 1.36
C SER A 51 8.98 18.59 0.48
N LEU A 52 8.30 19.00 -0.60
CA LEU A 52 7.68 18.04 -1.53
C LEU A 52 8.76 17.33 -2.38
N GLU A 53 9.87 18.02 -2.63
CA GLU A 53 11.03 17.54 -3.36
C GLU A 53 11.71 16.37 -2.64
N ASP A 54 11.62 16.34 -1.30
CA ASP A 54 12.14 15.25 -0.47
C ASP A 54 11.21 14.02 -0.44
N VAL A 55 9.96 14.17 -0.88
CA VAL A 55 9.00 13.05 -0.96
C VAL A 55 9.35 12.16 -2.15
N PRO A 56 9.58 10.85 -1.95
CA PRO A 56 9.88 9.91 -3.02
C PRO A 56 8.88 10.00 -4.19
N THR A 57 9.36 9.69 -5.40
CA THR A 57 8.53 9.67 -6.62
C THR A 57 8.03 8.26 -6.96
N SER A 58 8.65 7.23 -6.40
CA SER A 58 8.20 5.84 -6.50
C SER A 58 8.37 5.10 -5.17
N ALA A 59 7.69 3.97 -5.07
CA ALA A 59 7.79 3.05 -3.95
C ALA A 59 7.79 1.60 -4.45
N ILE A 60 8.37 0.69 -3.67
CA ILE A 60 8.22 -0.75 -3.87
C ILE A 60 7.09 -1.23 -2.95
N THR A 61 6.07 -1.85 -3.53
CA THR A 61 4.91 -2.36 -2.79
C THR A 61 4.72 -3.85 -3.04
N MET A 62 4.26 -4.57 -2.01
CA MET A 62 3.80 -5.95 -2.19
C MET A 62 2.60 -5.94 -3.13
N GLY A 63 2.60 -6.81 -4.15
CA GLY A 63 1.43 -7.00 -4.99
C GLY A 63 0.28 -7.63 -4.22
N ILE A 64 -0.95 -7.46 -4.72
CA ILE A 64 -2.16 -8.10 -4.19
C ILE A 64 -1.96 -9.62 -4.06
N GLY A 65 -1.37 -10.30 -5.04
CA GLY A 65 -1.08 -11.74 -4.93
C GLY A 65 -0.14 -12.09 -3.77
N THR A 66 0.84 -11.22 -3.50
CA THR A 66 1.79 -11.37 -2.39
C THR A 66 1.11 -11.09 -1.04
N VAL A 67 0.19 -10.13 -0.98
CA VAL A 67 -0.62 -9.87 0.22
C VAL A 67 -1.56 -11.03 0.52
N MET A 68 -2.22 -11.55 -0.53
CA MET A 68 -3.19 -12.65 -0.42
C MET A 68 -2.54 -14.01 -0.13
N SER A 69 -1.22 -14.15 -0.26
CA SER A 69 -0.51 -15.38 0.14
C SER A 69 -0.30 -15.48 1.66
N ALA A 70 -0.62 -14.43 2.42
CA ALA A 70 -0.60 -14.48 3.88
C ALA A 70 -1.66 -15.45 4.41
N ARG A 71 -1.35 -16.20 5.47
CA ARG A 71 -2.29 -17.18 6.06
C ARG A 71 -3.49 -16.50 6.69
N LYS A 72 -3.32 -15.28 7.22
CA LYS A 72 -4.37 -14.43 7.78
C LYS A 72 -4.10 -12.98 7.42
N ILE A 73 -5.18 -12.23 7.17
CA ILE A 73 -5.15 -10.79 6.94
C ILE A 73 -5.99 -10.12 8.03
N LEU A 74 -5.44 -9.10 8.67
CA LEU A 74 -6.14 -8.24 9.62
C LEU A 74 -6.14 -6.81 9.08
N MET A 75 -7.32 -6.32 8.73
CA MET A 75 -7.51 -4.96 8.22
C MET A 75 -8.00 -4.03 9.32
N ILE A 76 -7.34 -2.89 9.49
CA ILE A 76 -7.67 -1.85 10.46
C ILE A 76 -8.13 -0.62 9.69
N VAL A 77 -9.41 -0.27 9.83
CA VAL A 77 -10.02 0.88 9.16
C VAL A 77 -10.68 1.75 10.21
N THR A 78 -10.23 3.00 10.32
CA THR A 78 -10.68 3.95 11.34
C THR A 78 -10.81 5.34 10.74
N GLY A 79 -11.85 6.08 11.15
CA GLY A 79 -12.13 7.44 10.68
C GLY A 79 -13.38 7.52 9.82
N ALA A 80 -14.14 8.61 9.94
CA ALA A 80 -15.37 8.83 9.16
C ALA A 80 -15.08 9.02 7.66
N ASP A 81 -13.86 9.48 7.36
CA ASP A 81 -13.26 9.63 6.05
C ASP A 81 -12.97 8.28 5.34
N LYS A 82 -13.21 7.17 6.03
CA LYS A 82 -13.06 5.79 5.53
C LYS A 82 -14.40 5.03 5.40
N ALA A 83 -15.53 5.67 5.69
CA ALA A 83 -16.88 5.12 5.54
C ALA A 83 -17.40 5.33 4.11
#